data_AF-A0A1F1XPW3-F1
#
_entry.id   AF-A0A1F1XPW3-F1
#
_cell.length_a   1.000
_cell.length_b   1.000
_cell.length_c   1.000
_cell.angle_alpha   90.00
_cell.angle_beta   90.00
_cell.angle_gamma   90.00
#
_symmetry.space_group_name_H-M   'P 1'
#
loop_
_entity.id
_entity.type
_entity.pdbx_description
1 polymer ?
#
loop_
_entity_poly.entity_id
_entity_poly.type
_entity_poly.pdbx_seq_one_letter_code
_entity_poly.pdbx_strand_id
1 'polypeptide(L)'
;DVGGEARAAGAAALPADADLATEQLPITAENAVEIGLGAAGGGELVQIEIDHDDVWEWELEIVDGRRQHDLDIDATSGEVTEHDQDDDDDQDPAVDVTSPMPYAEAIEIALGKEQGRVTGWDLSSDDGRIHYTIDIDRSGGDDVGVEVDVESGEVRVDD
;
A
#
# COMPACT_ATOMS: atom_id res chain seq x y z
N ASP A 1 -3.84 33.97 3.53
CA ASP A 1 -4.79 33.04 2.91
C ASP A 1 -4.45 32.97 1.44
N VAL A 2 -3.86 31.93 0.89
CA VAL A 2 -3.68 30.49 1.18
C VAL A 2 -2.32 30.11 0.57
N GLY A 3 -1.54 29.13 0.97
CA GLY A 3 -1.66 28.00 1.86
C GLY A 3 -0.22 27.53 2.13
N GLY A 4 0.01 27.00 3.33
CA GLY A 4 1.35 26.57 3.73
C GLY A 4 1.76 25.33 2.94
N GLU A 5 2.71 25.50 2.02
CA GLU A 5 3.58 24.40 1.61
C GLU A 5 4.46 24.06 2.81
N ALA A 6 3.96 23.20 3.69
CA ALA A 6 4.82 22.44 4.58
C ALA A 6 5.61 21.48 3.68
N ARG A 7 6.72 21.96 3.11
CA ARG A 7 7.77 21.06 2.64
C ARG A 7 8.15 20.22 3.86
N ALA A 8 7.89 18.92 3.79
CA ALA A 8 8.29 17.96 4.81
C ALA A 8 9.81 18.04 4.98
N ALA A 9 10.24 18.80 5.98
CA ALA A 9 11.63 18.86 6.37
C ALA A 9 11.93 17.64 7.25
N GLY A 10 12.57 16.62 6.67
CA GLY A 10 13.43 15.68 7.39
C GLY A 10 12.76 14.67 8.32
N ALA A 11 11.73 13.96 7.84
CA ALA A 11 11.41 12.67 8.45
C ALA A 11 12.49 11.66 8.04
N ALA A 12 13.02 10.91 9.00
CA ALA A 12 14.03 9.89 8.74
C ALA A 12 13.35 8.64 8.17
N ALA A 13 14.04 7.93 7.28
CA ALA A 13 13.60 6.62 6.82
C ALA A 13 13.38 5.69 8.02
N LEU A 14 12.29 4.92 7.98
CA LEU A 14 12.08 3.83 8.93
C LEU A 14 13.17 2.76 8.72
N PRO A 15 13.58 2.04 9.78
CA PRO A 15 14.50 0.92 9.64
C PRO A 15 13.81 -0.27 8.94
N ALA A 16 14.60 -1.21 8.40
CA ALA A 16 14.08 -2.42 7.75
C ALA A 16 13.27 -3.33 8.69
N ASP A 17 13.54 -3.26 10.01
CA ASP A 17 12.81 -4.02 11.03
C ASP A 17 11.68 -3.19 11.68
N ALA A 18 11.23 -2.13 11.03
CA ALA A 18 10.05 -1.37 11.43
C ALA A 18 8.81 -2.27 11.50
N ASP A 19 7.89 -1.91 12.41
CA ASP A 19 6.60 -2.58 12.55
C ASP A 19 5.50 -1.62 12.07
N LEU A 20 4.94 -1.87 10.89
CA LEU A 20 3.93 -1.00 10.29
C LEU A 20 2.62 -0.95 11.10
N ALA A 21 2.44 -1.84 12.09
CA ALA A 21 1.33 -1.74 13.03
C ALA A 21 1.50 -0.64 14.09
N THR A 22 2.72 -0.16 14.30
CA THR A 22 3.02 0.82 15.36
C THR A 22 3.83 2.02 14.90
N GLU A 23 4.47 1.92 13.74
CA GLU A 23 5.25 2.97 13.11
C GLU A 23 4.48 3.59 11.94
N GLN A 24 4.81 4.83 11.61
CA GLN A 24 4.19 5.57 10.51
C GLN A 24 5.27 5.94 9.50
N LEU A 25 5.02 5.63 8.24
CA LEU A 25 5.89 6.03 7.14
C LEU A 25 5.85 7.55 6.94
N PRO A 26 6.97 8.19 6.58
CA PRO A 26 7.00 9.61 6.25
C PRO A 26 6.03 10.01 5.14
N ILE A 27 5.96 9.21 4.08
CA ILE A 27 4.93 9.26 3.05
C ILE A 27 3.86 8.25 3.44
N THR A 28 2.67 8.75 3.77
CA THR A 28 1.51 7.89 4.05
C THR A 28 0.95 7.33 2.75
N ALA A 29 0.13 6.28 2.84
CA ALA A 29 -0.56 5.70 1.68
C ALA A 29 -1.35 6.76 0.90
N GLU A 30 -2.08 7.64 1.57
CA GLU A 30 -2.84 8.71 0.91
C GLU A 30 -1.94 9.69 0.15
N ASN A 31 -0.78 10.05 0.73
CA ASN A 31 0.19 10.91 0.06
C ASN A 31 0.83 10.18 -1.14
N ALA A 32 1.11 8.89 -1.02
CA ALA A 32 1.63 8.07 -2.13
C ALA A 32 0.61 8.02 -3.28
N VAL A 33 -0.67 7.80 -2.98
CA VAL A 33 -1.78 7.87 -3.96
C VAL A 33 -1.87 9.24 -4.63
N GLU A 34 -1.76 10.33 -3.87
CA GLU A 34 -1.73 11.69 -4.45
C GLU A 34 -0.53 11.90 -5.40
N ILE A 35 0.65 11.42 -5.04
CA ILE A 35 1.87 11.50 -5.86
C ILE A 35 1.71 10.66 -7.13
N GLY A 36 1.29 9.40 -6.99
CA GLY A 36 1.10 8.46 -8.09
C GLY A 36 0.09 8.97 -9.12
N LEU A 37 -1.10 9.39 -8.68
CA LEU A 37 -2.12 9.98 -9.56
C LEU A 37 -1.59 11.23 -10.27
N GLY A 38 -0.79 12.04 -9.58
CA GLY A 38 -0.13 13.21 -10.16
C GLY A 38 0.88 12.84 -11.26
N ALA A 39 1.68 11.79 -11.04
CA ALA A 39 2.68 11.29 -11.97
C ALA A 39 2.06 10.59 -13.19
N ALA A 40 1.01 9.79 -12.99
CA ALA A 40 0.22 9.17 -14.06
C ALA A 40 -0.56 10.21 -14.89
N GLY A 41 -0.91 11.36 -14.29
CA GLY A 41 -1.70 12.41 -14.94
C GLY A 41 -3.21 12.25 -14.77
N GLY A 42 -3.63 11.44 -13.80
CA GLY A 42 -5.01 11.01 -13.55
C GLY A 42 -5.12 9.47 -13.55
N GLY A 43 -6.35 8.97 -13.53
CA GLY A 43 -6.64 7.54 -13.52
C GLY A 43 -7.37 7.08 -12.26
N GLU A 44 -7.52 5.78 -12.15
CA GLU A 44 -8.08 5.06 -11.01
C GLU A 44 -6.98 4.18 -10.40
N LEU A 45 -6.79 4.27 -9.09
CA LEU A 45 -5.89 3.37 -8.36
C LEU A 45 -6.52 1.98 -8.32
N VAL A 46 -5.80 0.94 -8.72
CA VAL A 46 -6.29 -0.45 -8.68
C VAL A 46 -5.47 -1.34 -7.75
N GLN A 47 -4.22 -0.97 -7.51
CA GLN A 47 -3.36 -1.60 -6.51
C GLN A 47 -2.53 -0.56 -5.77
N ILE A 48 -2.27 -0.82 -4.48
CA ILE A 48 -1.19 -0.16 -3.74
C ILE A 48 -0.57 -1.14 -2.75
N GLU A 49 0.75 -1.23 -2.77
CA GLU A 49 1.56 -2.08 -1.90
C GLU A 49 2.64 -1.26 -1.18
N ILE A 50 3.03 -1.72 -0.01
CA ILE A 50 4.20 -1.22 0.73
C ILE A 50 4.99 -2.37 1.31
N ASP A 51 6.26 -2.39 0.98
CA ASP A 51 7.21 -3.36 1.48
C ASP A 51 8.58 -2.72 1.74
N HIS A 52 9.55 -3.56 2.09
CA HIS A 52 10.93 -3.14 2.24
C HIS A 52 11.89 -4.19 1.69
N ASP A 53 12.42 -3.93 0.51
CA ASP A 53 13.58 -4.65 -0.02
C ASP A 53 14.91 -3.98 0.39
N ASP A 54 15.29 -2.90 -0.30
CA ASP A 54 16.47 -2.09 0.02
C ASP A 54 16.10 -0.81 0.78
N VAL A 55 14.92 -0.27 0.50
CA VAL A 55 14.28 0.89 1.15
C VAL A 55 12.78 0.61 1.28
N TRP A 56 12.08 1.35 2.14
CA TRP A 56 10.61 1.32 2.14
C TRP A 56 10.09 1.99 0.87
N GLU A 57 9.28 1.28 0.10
CA GLU A 57 8.80 1.71 -1.22
C GLU A 57 7.29 1.47 -1.35
N TRP A 58 6.57 2.47 -1.84
CA TRP A 58 5.18 2.30 -2.25
C TRP A 58 5.15 1.90 -3.71
N GLU A 59 4.51 0.78 -4.03
CA GLU A 59 4.22 0.37 -5.39
C GLU A 59 2.75 0.67 -5.70
N LEU A 60 2.47 1.38 -6.79
CA LEU A 60 1.12 1.76 -7.19
C LEU A 60 0.85 1.34 -8.62
N GLU A 61 -0.32 0.75 -8.81
CA GLU A 61 -0.88 0.51 -10.13
C GLU A 61 -2.07 1.45 -10.38
N ILE A 62 -1.98 2.26 -11.43
CA ILE A 62 -3.00 3.25 -11.80
C ILE A 62 -3.44 3.06 -13.24
N VAL A 63 -4.75 2.93 -13.45
CA VAL A 63 -5.33 2.73 -14.78
C VAL A 63 -5.98 4.02 -15.30
N ASP A 64 -5.55 4.48 -16.47
CA ASP A 64 -6.23 5.54 -17.25
C ASP A 64 -6.72 4.98 -18.60
N GLY A 65 -7.96 4.48 -18.59
CA GLY A 65 -8.64 3.98 -19.77
C GLY A 65 -8.16 2.61 -20.24
N ARG A 66 -7.03 2.55 -20.95
CA ARG A 66 -6.38 1.30 -21.41
C ARG A 66 -4.87 1.32 -21.17
N ARG A 67 -4.42 2.25 -20.32
CA ARG A 67 -3.03 2.37 -19.94
C ARG A 67 -2.95 2.07 -18.45
N GLN A 68 -2.13 1.11 -18.09
CA GLN A 68 -1.67 0.90 -16.73
C GLN A 68 -0.40 1.70 -16.52
N HIS A 69 -0.27 2.28 -15.34
CA HIS A 69 0.90 2.99 -14.88
C HIS A 69 1.39 2.30 -13.61
N ASP A 70 2.59 1.74 -13.67
CA ASP A 70 3.26 1.14 -12.53
C ASP A 70 4.25 2.16 -11.99
N LEU A 71 4.13 2.50 -10.71
CA LEU A 71 4.95 3.52 -10.08
C LEU A 71 5.53 3.03 -8.76
N ASP A 72 6.83 3.23 -8.62
CA ASP A 72 7.52 3.02 -7.37
C ASP A 72 7.82 4.38 -6.75
N ILE A 73 7.56 4.53 -5.45
CA ILE A 73 7.69 5.78 -4.72
C ILE A 73 8.42 5.53 -3.40
N ASP A 74 9.60 6.16 -3.23
CA ASP A 74 10.35 6.09 -1.98
C ASP A 74 9.48 6.62 -0.82
N ALA A 75 9.18 5.75 0.14
CA ALA A 75 8.22 6.04 1.22
C ALA A 75 8.76 7.03 2.27
N THR A 76 10.00 7.51 2.10
CA THR A 76 10.62 8.53 2.96
C THR A 76 10.56 9.92 2.34
N SER A 77 10.90 10.00 1.06
CA SER A 77 11.13 11.25 0.33
C SER A 77 9.96 11.63 -0.57
N GLY A 78 9.16 10.65 -1.01
CA GLY A 78 8.11 10.81 -2.01
C GLY A 78 8.65 10.98 -3.43
N GLU A 79 9.92 10.63 -3.66
CA GLU A 79 10.50 10.58 -5.01
C GLU A 79 9.91 9.38 -5.76
N VAL A 80 9.40 9.62 -6.97
CA VAL A 80 9.02 8.55 -7.90
C VAL A 80 10.31 7.96 -8.49
N THR A 81 10.62 6.73 -8.10
CA THR A 81 11.85 5.99 -8.44
C THR A 81 11.70 5.22 -9.74
N GLU A 82 10.52 4.67 -10.00
CA GLU A 82 10.14 3.98 -11.23
C GLU A 82 8.81 4.52 -11.79
N HIS A 83 8.68 4.53 -13.12
CA HIS A 83 7.40 4.85 -13.78
C HIS A 83 7.33 4.17 -15.14
N ASP A 84 6.67 3.01 -15.17
CA ASP A 84 6.44 2.24 -16.37
C ASP A 84 4.98 2.33 -16.82
N GLN A 85 4.74 2.01 -18.09
CA GLN A 85 3.42 2.12 -18.71
C GLN A 85 3.24 0.99 -19.72
N ASP A 86 2.18 0.20 -19.55
CA ASP A 86 1.77 -0.81 -20.53
C ASP A 86 0.31 -0.62 -20.96
N ASP A 87 -0.06 -1.31 -22.03
CA ASP A 87 -1.45 -1.43 -22.45
C ASP A 87 -2.16 -2.41 -21.50
N ASP A 88 -3.25 -1.94 -20.90
CA ASP A 88 -4.10 -2.72 -20.01
C ASP A 88 -5.37 -3.20 -20.73
N ASP A 89 -5.68 -4.47 -20.55
CA ASP A 89 -6.95 -5.09 -20.96
C ASP A 89 -7.72 -5.75 -19.81
N ASP A 90 -7.17 -5.71 -18.59
CA ASP A 90 -7.83 -6.12 -17.38
C ASP A 90 -8.81 -5.02 -16.91
N GLN A 91 -9.69 -5.41 -15.98
CA GLN A 91 -10.79 -4.56 -15.51
C GLN A 91 -10.87 -4.67 -14.00
N ASP A 92 -9.72 -4.46 -13.34
CA ASP A 92 -9.68 -4.45 -11.91
C ASP A 92 -10.45 -3.26 -11.33
N PRO A 93 -11.21 -3.48 -10.25
CA PRO A 93 -11.97 -2.42 -9.63
C PRO A 93 -11.02 -1.42 -8.98
N ALA A 94 -11.40 -0.14 -9.04
CA ALA A 94 -10.69 0.89 -8.30
C ALA A 94 -10.73 0.61 -6.79
N VAL A 95 -9.59 0.83 -6.12
CA VAL A 95 -9.43 0.69 -4.67
C VAL A 95 -9.33 2.06 -3.99
N ASP A 96 -9.66 2.12 -2.71
CA ASP A 96 -9.54 3.30 -1.86
C ASP A 96 -8.95 2.90 -0.51
N VAL A 97 -7.76 3.41 -0.20
CA VAL A 97 -7.01 3.08 1.02
C VAL A 97 -7.71 3.50 2.33
N THR A 98 -8.81 4.25 2.24
CA THR A 98 -9.59 4.74 3.37
C THR A 98 -10.98 4.12 3.47
N SER A 99 -11.46 3.45 2.43
CA SER A 99 -12.85 3.00 2.32
C SER A 99 -12.99 1.74 1.45
N PRO A 100 -13.85 0.77 1.83
CA PRO A 100 -14.75 0.77 3.00
C PRO A 100 -14.03 0.52 4.33
N MET A 101 -12.78 0.08 4.29
CA MET A 101 -11.95 -0.22 5.45
C MET A 101 -10.58 0.46 5.25
N PRO A 102 -10.08 1.23 6.22
CA PRO A 102 -8.73 1.77 6.15
C PRO A 102 -7.69 0.68 6.49
N TYR A 103 -6.48 0.80 5.93
CA TYR A 103 -5.39 -0.18 6.14
C TYR A 103 -5.07 -0.45 7.63
N ALA A 104 -5.18 0.57 8.49
CA ALA A 104 -4.95 0.41 9.93
C ALA A 104 -5.96 -0.53 10.60
N GLU A 105 -7.22 -0.55 10.13
CA GLU A 105 -8.23 -1.48 10.62
C GLU A 105 -7.95 -2.91 10.11
N ALA A 106 -7.52 -3.06 8.86
CA ALA A 106 -7.10 -4.36 8.31
C ALA A 106 -5.92 -4.97 9.08
N ILE A 107 -4.92 -4.15 9.42
CA ILE A 107 -3.79 -4.54 10.29
C ILE A 107 -4.29 -5.03 11.66
N GLU A 108 -5.22 -4.31 12.31
CA GLU A 108 -5.77 -4.74 13.61
C GLU A 108 -6.50 -6.09 13.51
N ILE A 109 -7.26 -6.29 12.44
CA ILE A 109 -7.98 -7.54 12.16
C ILE A 109 -6.99 -8.69 11.91
N ALA A 110 -5.98 -8.46 11.08
CA ALA A 110 -4.94 -9.43 10.75
C ALA A 110 -4.13 -9.83 11.99
N LEU A 111 -3.72 -8.87 12.82
CA LEU A 111 -3.01 -9.13 14.07
C LEU A 111 -3.86 -9.86 15.12
N GLY A 112 -5.19 -9.72 15.05
CA GLY A 112 -6.13 -10.53 15.83
C GLY A 112 -6.15 -12.00 15.39
N LYS A 113 -5.79 -12.29 14.14
CA LYS A 113 -5.74 -13.62 13.55
C LYS A 113 -4.37 -14.28 13.70
N GLU A 114 -3.29 -13.56 13.41
CA GLU A 114 -1.91 -14.02 13.50
C GLU A 114 -1.05 -12.95 14.19
N GLN A 115 -0.24 -13.34 15.17
CA GLN A 115 0.57 -12.38 15.92
C GLN A 115 1.99 -12.32 15.36
N GLY A 116 2.46 -11.12 15.07
CA GLY A 116 3.84 -10.90 14.63
C GLY A 116 4.11 -9.43 14.38
N ARG A 117 5.22 -9.15 13.69
CA ARG A 117 5.58 -7.81 13.22
C ARG A 117 4.99 -7.62 11.83
N VAL A 118 4.32 -6.50 11.57
CA VAL A 118 3.83 -6.21 10.21
C VAL A 118 4.98 -5.64 9.38
N THR A 119 5.33 -6.35 8.31
CA THR A 119 6.46 -6.03 7.42
C THR A 119 6.04 -5.40 6.10
N GLY A 120 4.77 -5.54 5.72
CA GLY A 120 4.24 -5.01 4.49
C GLY A 120 2.73 -5.17 4.42
N TRP A 121 2.12 -4.52 3.45
CA TRP A 121 0.75 -4.81 3.07
C TRP A 121 0.46 -4.40 1.64
N ASP A 122 -0.44 -5.15 1.01
CA ASP A 122 -1.00 -4.90 -0.31
C ASP A 122 -2.51 -4.64 -0.21
N LEU A 123 -3.03 -3.75 -1.03
CA LEU A 123 -4.46 -3.57 -1.29
C LEU A 123 -4.70 -3.73 -2.79
N SER A 124 -5.26 -4.87 -3.15
CA SER A 124 -5.57 -5.21 -4.53
C SER A 124 -6.90 -5.95 -4.63
N SER A 125 -7.28 -6.30 -5.85
CA SER A 125 -8.46 -7.12 -6.13
C SER A 125 -8.05 -8.47 -6.72
N ASP A 126 -8.59 -9.56 -6.18
CA ASP A 126 -8.55 -10.87 -6.82
C ASP A 126 -9.97 -11.31 -7.17
N ASP A 127 -10.20 -11.73 -8.42
CA ASP A 127 -11.51 -12.12 -8.95
C ASP A 127 -12.61 -11.05 -8.70
N GLY A 128 -12.23 -9.76 -8.74
CA GLY A 128 -13.12 -8.62 -8.49
C GLY A 128 -13.48 -8.41 -7.01
N ARG A 129 -12.78 -9.06 -6.07
CA ARG A 129 -12.92 -8.86 -4.62
C ARG A 129 -11.70 -8.15 -4.07
N ILE A 130 -11.93 -6.95 -3.55
CA ILE A 130 -10.88 -6.14 -2.93
C ILE A 130 -10.56 -6.71 -1.54
N HIS A 131 -9.28 -6.92 -1.28
CA HIS A 131 -8.78 -7.40 0.00
C HIS A 131 -7.46 -6.71 0.34
N TYR A 132 -7.18 -6.59 1.63
CA TYR A 132 -5.82 -6.33 2.09
C TYR A 132 -5.10 -7.66 2.25
N THR A 133 -3.84 -7.75 1.87
CA THR A 133 -2.92 -8.81 2.31
C THR A 133 -1.92 -8.17 3.27
N ILE A 134 -1.90 -8.63 4.52
CA ILE A 134 -0.99 -8.11 5.55
C ILE A 134 0.14 -9.10 5.77
N ASP A 135 1.38 -8.70 5.50
CA ASP A 135 2.54 -9.54 5.72
C ASP A 135 3.01 -9.45 7.17
N ILE A 136 3.08 -10.62 7.81
CA ILE A 136 3.39 -10.76 9.23
C ILE A 136 4.60 -11.67 9.41
N ASP A 137 5.71 -11.10 9.90
CA ASP A 137 6.86 -11.86 10.38
C ASP A 137 6.55 -12.48 11.75
N ARG A 138 6.42 -13.80 11.76
CA ARG A 138 6.20 -14.62 12.95
C ARG A 138 7.54 -14.88 13.65
N SER A 139 7.57 -14.69 14.97
CA SER A 139 8.78 -14.97 15.75
C SER A 139 9.26 -16.43 15.59
N GLY A 140 10.30 -16.65 14.77
CA GLY A 140 10.91 -17.96 14.55
C GLY A 140 10.19 -18.87 13.54
N GLY A 141 9.36 -18.31 12.66
CA GLY A 141 8.72 -19.00 11.52
C GLY A 141 9.01 -18.31 10.19
N ASP A 142 8.39 -18.81 9.13
CA ASP A 142 8.32 -18.11 7.85
C ASP A 142 7.26 -17.00 7.93
N ASP A 143 7.42 -15.95 7.12
CA ASP A 143 6.44 -14.88 6.97
C ASP A 143 5.11 -15.46 6.46
N VAL A 144 4.03 -14.73 6.70
CA VAL A 144 2.66 -15.17 6.37
C VAL A 144 1.86 -13.96 5.93
N GLY A 145 1.16 -14.12 4.82
CA GLY A 145 0.15 -13.17 4.35
C GLY A 145 -1.19 -13.44 5.03
N VAL A 146 -1.80 -12.40 5.60
CA VAL A 146 -3.15 -12.46 6.15
C VAL A 146 -4.07 -11.62 5.28
N GLU A 147 -4.92 -12.30 4.51
CA GLU A 147 -5.94 -11.66 3.69
C GLU A 147 -7.13 -11.19 4.53
N VAL A 148 -7.57 -9.95 4.31
CA VAL A 148 -8.76 -9.34 4.92
C VAL A 148 -9.64 -8.75 3.82
N ASP A 149 -10.81 -9.33 3.61
CA ASP A 149 -11.81 -8.82 2.66
C ASP A 149 -12.34 -7.45 3.13
N VAL A 150 -12.24 -6.42 2.30
CA VAL A 150 -12.52 -5.04 2.73
C VAL A 150 -13.99 -4.79 3.05
N GLU A 151 -14.92 -5.49 2.40
CA GLU A 151 -16.36 -5.28 2.60
C GLU A 151 -16.90 -6.03 3.81
N SER A 152 -16.43 -7.26 4.04
CA SER A 152 -16.95 -8.17 5.05
C SER A 152 -16.08 -8.29 6.30
N GLY A 153 -14.80 -7.96 6.21
CA GLY A 153 -13.79 -8.26 7.23
C GLY A 153 -13.54 -9.76 7.41
N GLU A 154 -13.91 -10.60 6.42
CA GLU A 154 -13.55 -12.02 6.43
C GLU A 154 -12.02 -12.14 6.35
N VAL A 155 -11.44 -12.97 7.22
CA VAL A 155 -9.99 -13.14 7.34
C VAL A 155 -9.57 -14.53 6.94
N ARG A 156 -8.55 -14.62 6.08
CA ARG A 156 -7.89 -15.87 5.68
C ARG A 156 -6.38 -15.73 5.90
N VAL A 157 -5.72 -16.87 6.04
CA VAL A 157 -4.26 -16.93 6.18
C VAL A 157 -3.78 -17.67 4.94
N ASP A 158 -2.85 -17.05 4.23
CA ASP A 158 -2.15 -17.67 3.11
C ASP A 158 -0.80 -18.20 3.62
N ASP A 159 -0.61 -19.53 3.52
CA ASP A 159 0.51 -20.32 4.10
C ASP A 159 1.26 -21.12 3.01
#